data_AF-A0A7J8C0G0-F1
#
_entry.id   AF-A0A7J8C0G0-F1
#
_cell.length_a   1.000
_cell.length_b   1.000
_cell.length_c   1.000
_cell.angle_alpha   90.00
_cell.angle_beta   90.00
_cell.angle_gamma   90.00
#
_symmetry.space_group_name_H-M   'P 1'
#
loop_
_entity.id
_entity.type
_entity.pdbx_description
1 polymer ?
#
loop_
_entity_poly.entity_id
_entity_poly.type
_entity_poly.pdbx_seq_one_letter_code
_entity_poly.pdbx_strand_id
1 'polypeptide(L)'
;MAEFIDDLDTRLCDNCKKEIPVCNFTIHEIHCQRNIGMCPVCKEPFPKSDMETHMATEHCQVTCKCNKKLEKRQLKNHEEMECPLRLALCQHCDLELSVLKLKDHEDYCGARTELCGICGRNVLVKNLKTHPEWKNKKGRKGIKTDSPPKRVVKTVQTWTSCWP
;
A
#
# COMPACT_ATOMS: atom_id res chain seq x y z
N MET A 1 -39.57 16.41 46.38
CA MET A 1 -38.71 15.79 45.36
C MET A 1 -39.29 16.19 44.03
N ALA A 2 -38.63 17.09 43.28
CA ALA A 2 -39.07 17.41 41.93
C ALA A 2 -38.67 16.22 41.05
N GLU A 3 -39.65 15.58 40.44
CA GLU A 3 -39.46 14.50 39.49
C GLU A 3 -38.75 15.08 38.28
N PHE A 4 -37.56 14.54 37.99
CA PHE A 4 -36.87 14.78 36.74
C PHE A 4 -37.75 14.20 35.64
N ILE A 5 -38.32 15.07 34.81
CA ILE A 5 -38.95 14.66 33.55
C ILE A 5 -37.80 14.26 32.63
N ASP A 6 -37.31 13.04 32.81
CA ASP A 6 -36.56 12.32 31.80
C ASP A 6 -37.60 11.77 30.83
N ASP A 7 -37.92 12.54 29.80
CA ASP A 7 -38.36 11.96 28.53
C ASP A 7 -38.00 12.92 27.41
N LEU A 8 -36.72 12.82 27.05
CA LEU A 8 -36.17 13.31 25.81
C LEU A 8 -36.73 12.43 24.68
N ASP A 9 -38.05 12.47 24.44
CA ASP A 9 -38.70 11.73 23.35
C ASP A 9 -37.97 12.10 22.05
N THR A 10 -37.23 11.17 21.49
CA THR A 10 -36.39 11.36 20.31
C THR A 10 -36.85 10.39 19.24
N ARG A 11 -36.86 10.88 18.00
CA ARG A 11 -37.33 10.14 16.85
C ARG A 11 -36.24 10.10 15.79
N LEU A 12 -36.05 8.94 15.18
CA LEU A 12 -35.03 8.75 14.15
C LEU A 12 -35.45 9.43 12.85
N CYS A 13 -34.59 10.25 12.28
CA CYS A 13 -34.81 10.85 10.97
C CYS A 13 -34.52 9.84 9.85
N ASP A 14 -35.46 9.60 8.94
CA ASP A 14 -35.30 8.64 7.86
C ASP A 14 -34.21 9.01 6.86
N ASN A 15 -33.91 10.31 6.71
CA ASN A 15 -32.97 10.84 5.73
C ASN A 15 -31.52 10.80 6.26
N CYS A 16 -31.27 11.40 7.44
CA CYS A 16 -29.92 11.45 8.00
C CYS A 16 -29.62 10.37 9.05
N LYS A 17 -30.59 9.52 9.40
CA LYS A 17 -30.47 8.44 10.40
C LYS A 17 -29.97 8.90 11.77
N LYS A 18 -30.24 10.17 12.14
CA LYS A 18 -29.93 10.72 13.46
C LYS A 18 -31.18 10.74 14.35
N GLU A 19 -30.98 10.56 15.65
CA GLU A 19 -32.02 10.70 16.66
C GLU A 19 -32.24 12.18 16.97
N ILE A 20 -33.48 12.65 16.82
CA ILE A 20 -33.83 14.06 16.93
C ILE A 20 -34.96 14.21 17.95
N PRO A 21 -34.85 15.13 18.92
CA PRO A 21 -35.94 15.39 19.87
C PRO A 21 -37.24 15.71 19.15
N VAL A 22 -38.35 15.12 19.58
CA VAL A 22 -39.65 15.24 18.91
C VAL A 22 -40.13 16.67 18.81
N CYS A 23 -39.84 17.51 19.80
CA CYS A 23 -40.10 18.95 19.77
C CYS A 23 -39.45 19.68 18.58
N ASN A 24 -38.31 19.18 18.10
CA ASN A 24 -37.55 19.76 17.00
C ASN A 24 -37.65 18.95 15.70
N PHE A 25 -38.33 17.80 15.70
CA PHE A 25 -38.31 16.86 14.59
C PHE A 25 -38.85 17.47 13.29
N THR A 26 -39.99 18.17 13.33
CA THR A 26 -40.60 18.79 12.14
C THR A 26 -39.67 19.80 11.48
N ILE A 27 -38.98 20.62 12.27
CA ILE A 27 -38.03 21.63 11.76
C ILE A 27 -36.80 20.92 11.18
N HIS A 28 -36.29 19.91 11.88
CA HIS A 28 -35.19 19.09 11.39
C HIS A 28 -35.54 18.39 10.09
N GLU A 29 -36.71 17.77 9.96
CA GLU A 29 -37.14 17.03 8.77
C GLU A 29 -37.10 17.92 7.52
N ILE A 30 -37.70 19.11 7.60
CA ILE A 30 -37.71 20.08 6.51
C ILE A 30 -36.28 20.51 6.14
N HIS A 31 -35.45 20.81 7.15
CA HIS A 31 -34.06 21.22 6.92
C HIS A 31 -33.22 20.08 6.33
N CYS A 32 -33.36 18.89 6.88
CA CYS A 32 -32.64 17.69 6.52
C CYS A 32 -32.95 17.29 5.07
N GLN A 33 -34.22 17.23 4.69
CA GLN A 33 -34.62 16.89 3.33
C GLN A 33 -34.11 17.90 2.28
N ARG A 34 -34.05 19.18 2.65
CA ARG A 34 -33.57 20.25 1.76
C ARG A 34 -32.06 20.25 1.62
N ASN A 35 -31.32 20.08 2.72
CA ASN A 35 -29.89 20.35 2.76
C ASN A 35 -29.01 19.09 2.85
N ILE A 36 -29.53 17.97 3.31
CA ILE A 36 -28.80 16.71 3.43
C ILE A 36 -29.19 15.79 2.27
N GLY A 37 -28.20 15.19 1.63
CA GLY A 37 -28.34 14.14 0.64
C GLY A 37 -27.60 12.89 1.08
N MET A 38 -28.02 11.72 0.60
CA MET A 38 -27.25 10.49 0.80
C MET A 38 -26.25 10.29 -0.32
N CYS A 39 -25.02 9.92 0.04
CA CYS A 39 -24.00 9.55 -0.93
C CYS A 39 -24.42 8.25 -1.67
N PRO A 40 -24.45 8.21 -3.01
CA PRO A 40 -24.78 6.99 -3.77
C PRO A 40 -23.77 5.84 -3.60
N VAL A 41 -22.55 6.14 -3.12
CA VAL A 41 -21.47 5.15 -3.01
C VAL A 41 -21.38 4.57 -1.60
N CYS A 42 -21.16 5.40 -0.58
CA CYS A 42 -21.08 4.94 0.82
C CYS A 42 -22.41 4.94 1.58
N LYS A 43 -23.49 5.52 1.02
CA LYS A 43 -24.82 5.64 1.64
C LYS A 43 -24.83 6.43 2.96
N GLU A 44 -23.81 7.25 3.19
CA GLU A 44 -23.75 8.13 4.35
C GLU A 44 -24.40 9.50 4.03
N PRO A 45 -25.02 10.16 5.03
CA PRO A 45 -25.67 11.45 4.85
C PRO A 45 -24.64 12.59 4.87
N PHE A 46 -24.63 13.41 3.81
CA PHE A 46 -23.79 14.59 3.69
C PHE A 46 -24.60 15.83 3.31
N PRO A 47 -24.17 17.03 3.71
CA PRO A 47 -24.72 18.26 3.14
C PRO A 47 -24.57 18.26 1.62
N LYS A 48 -25.61 18.67 0.89
CA LYS A 48 -25.60 18.76 -0.57
C LYS A 48 -24.51 19.72 -1.07
N SER A 49 -24.18 20.75 -0.29
CA SER A 49 -23.04 21.66 -0.53
C SER A 49 -21.69 20.94 -0.57
N ASP A 50 -21.52 19.94 0.29
CA ASP A 50 -20.26 19.22 0.48
C ASP A 50 -20.22 17.89 -0.28
N MET A 51 -21.34 17.47 -0.87
CA MET A 51 -21.44 16.21 -1.61
C MET A 51 -20.44 16.15 -2.77
N GLU A 52 -20.28 17.24 -3.52
CA GLU A 52 -19.30 17.31 -4.60
C GLU A 52 -17.87 17.14 -4.09
N THR A 53 -17.53 17.85 -3.01
CA THR A 53 -16.22 17.74 -2.35
C THR A 53 -15.97 16.32 -1.86
N HIS A 54 -16.94 15.71 -1.16
CA HIS A 54 -16.86 14.33 -0.68
C HIS A 54 -16.63 13.33 -1.83
N MET A 55 -17.34 13.50 -2.95
CA MET A 55 -17.12 12.69 -4.16
C MET A 55 -15.72 12.87 -4.72
N ALA A 56 -15.20 14.10 -4.76
CA ALA A 56 -13.87 14.39 -5.26
C ALA A 56 -12.74 13.91 -4.32
N THR A 57 -12.97 13.87 -3.01
CA THR A 57 -11.94 13.48 -2.03
C THR A 57 -11.93 11.98 -1.73
N GLU A 58 -13.10 11.37 -1.56
CA GLU A 58 -13.25 9.98 -1.09
C GLU A 58 -13.50 9.00 -2.24
N HIS A 59 -14.40 9.36 -3.16
CA HIS A 59 -14.90 8.49 -4.23
C HIS A 59 -14.32 8.80 -5.61
N CYS A 60 -13.36 9.72 -5.70
CA CYS A 60 -12.74 10.06 -6.97
C CYS A 60 -12.01 8.86 -7.53
N GLN A 61 -12.27 8.56 -8.80
CA GLN A 61 -11.64 7.43 -9.48
C GLN A 61 -10.21 7.79 -9.86
N VAL A 62 -9.26 7.09 -9.27
CA VAL A 62 -7.82 7.24 -9.48
C VAL A 62 -7.25 6.00 -10.14
N THR A 63 -6.21 6.18 -10.95
CA THR A 63 -5.52 5.06 -11.61
C THR A 63 -4.25 4.75 -10.83
N CYS A 64 -4.13 3.52 -10.34
CA CYS A 64 -2.92 3.04 -9.68
C CYS A 64 -1.80 2.85 -10.72
N LYS A 65 -0.55 2.84 -10.27
CA LYS A 65 0.65 2.53 -11.08
C LYS A 65 0.55 1.19 -11.80
N CYS A 66 -0.26 0.26 -11.29
CA CYS A 66 -0.55 -1.03 -11.92
C CYS A 66 -1.61 -0.97 -13.02
N ASN A 67 -2.06 0.23 -13.42
CA ASN A 67 -3.14 0.51 -14.38
C ASN A 67 -4.55 0.07 -13.96
N LYS A 68 -4.77 -0.30 -12.68
CA LYS A 68 -6.13 -0.52 -12.14
C LYS A 68 -6.77 0.81 -11.76
N LYS A 69 -8.05 0.97 -12.12
CA LYS A 69 -8.89 2.11 -11.70
C LYS A 69 -9.58 1.75 -10.39
N LEU A 70 -9.42 2.59 -9.38
CA LEU A 70 -9.90 2.37 -8.02
C LEU A 70 -10.41 3.69 -7.44
N GLU A 71 -11.22 3.62 -6.40
CA GLU A 71 -11.59 4.81 -5.63
C GLU A 71 -10.41 5.30 -4.81
N LYS A 72 -10.30 6.62 -4.63
CA LYS A 72 -9.21 7.25 -3.87
C LYS A 72 -9.08 6.71 -2.45
N ARG A 73 -10.20 6.48 -1.75
CA ARG A 73 -10.21 5.81 -0.44
C ARG A 73 -9.56 4.43 -0.46
N GLN A 74 -9.75 3.66 -1.53
CA GLN A 74 -9.23 2.29 -1.65
C GLN A 74 -7.80 2.22 -2.20
N LEU A 75 -7.33 3.28 -2.87
CA LEU A 75 -6.00 3.32 -3.46
C LEU A 75 -4.90 3.01 -2.45
N LYS A 76 -4.99 3.58 -1.24
CA LYS A 76 -3.97 3.39 -0.20
C LYS A 76 -3.86 1.93 0.26
N ASN A 77 -5.01 1.30 0.51
CA ASN A 77 -5.06 -0.12 0.85
C ASN A 77 -4.56 -1.00 -0.30
N HIS A 78 -4.96 -0.67 -1.53
CA HIS A 78 -4.50 -1.37 -2.71
C HIS A 78 -2.98 -1.31 -2.86
N GLU A 79 -2.37 -0.12 -2.74
CA GLU A 79 -0.91 0.05 -2.87
C GLU A 79 -0.13 -0.76 -1.82
N GLU A 80 -0.66 -0.87 -0.60
CA GLU A 80 0.00 -1.55 0.52
C GLU A 80 -0.22 -3.07 0.54
N MET A 81 -1.41 -3.55 0.15
CA MET A 81 -1.78 -4.95 0.35
C MET A 81 -1.97 -5.74 -0.94
N GLU A 82 -2.54 -5.11 -1.97
CA GLU A 82 -3.08 -5.84 -3.12
C GLU A 82 -2.33 -5.57 -4.44
N CYS A 83 -1.56 -4.48 -4.50
CA CYS A 83 -0.93 -4.02 -5.72
C CYS A 83 0.15 -5.02 -6.17
N PRO A 84 0.05 -5.60 -7.39
CA PRO A 84 1.08 -6.51 -7.90
C PRO A 84 2.43 -5.83 -8.12
N LEU A 85 2.43 -4.49 -8.19
CA LEU A 85 3.62 -3.67 -8.32
C LEU A 85 4.20 -3.22 -6.97
N ARG A 86 3.59 -3.61 -5.84
CA ARG A 86 4.17 -3.38 -4.52
C ARG A 86 5.58 -3.94 -4.46
N LEU A 87 6.49 -3.20 -3.85
CA LEU A 87 7.88 -3.61 -3.70
C LEU A 87 8.03 -4.59 -2.54
N ALA A 88 8.83 -5.61 -2.75
CA ALA A 88 9.20 -6.60 -1.75
C ALA A 88 10.65 -7.05 -1.98
N LEU A 89 11.32 -7.41 -0.89
CA LEU A 89 12.72 -7.80 -0.88
C LEU A 89 12.89 -9.26 -1.24
N CYS A 90 13.90 -9.57 -2.04
CA CYS A 90 14.33 -10.95 -2.26
C CYS A 90 14.97 -11.52 -0.98
N GLN A 91 14.51 -12.69 -0.52
CA GLN A 91 15.06 -13.38 0.65
C GLN A 91 16.52 -13.87 0.51
N HIS A 92 17.08 -13.79 -0.71
CA HIS A 92 18.39 -14.31 -1.09
C HIS A 92 19.44 -13.23 -1.35
N CYS A 93 19.05 -12.05 -1.83
CA CYS A 93 20.00 -10.97 -2.17
C CYS A 93 19.54 -9.57 -1.79
N ASP A 94 18.45 -9.45 -1.01
CA ASP A 94 17.92 -8.18 -0.49
C ASP A 94 17.59 -7.14 -1.57
N LEU A 95 17.41 -7.58 -2.82
CA LEU A 95 17.01 -6.72 -3.93
C LEU A 95 15.51 -6.41 -3.87
N GLU A 96 15.17 -5.12 -3.96
CA GLU A 96 13.78 -4.64 -4.01
C GLU A 96 13.20 -4.80 -5.41
N LEU A 97 12.12 -5.58 -5.52
CA LEU A 97 11.43 -5.85 -6.79
C LEU A 97 9.92 -5.78 -6.58
N SER A 98 9.17 -5.56 -7.67
CA SER A 98 7.72 -5.70 -7.61
C SER A 98 7.32 -7.15 -7.32
N VAL A 99 6.26 -7.39 -6.54
CA VAL A 99 5.74 -8.74 -6.23
C VAL A 99 5.58 -9.59 -7.50
N LEU A 100 5.12 -8.98 -8.60
CA LEU A 100 4.98 -9.67 -9.89
C LEU A 100 6.30 -10.25 -10.44
N LYS A 101 7.42 -9.54 -10.25
CA LYS A 101 8.75 -9.96 -10.72
C LYS A 101 9.57 -10.68 -9.66
N LEU A 102 9.20 -10.54 -8.39
CA LEU A 102 9.92 -11.10 -7.26
C LEU A 102 10.01 -12.62 -7.37
N LYS A 103 8.92 -13.31 -7.70
CA LYS A 103 8.90 -14.77 -7.78
C LYS A 103 9.88 -15.34 -8.81
N ASP A 104 9.91 -14.74 -10.00
CA ASP A 104 10.86 -15.12 -11.07
C ASP A 104 12.31 -14.88 -10.63
N HIS A 105 12.55 -13.73 -9.99
CA HIS A 105 13.86 -13.42 -9.44
C HIS A 105 14.26 -14.35 -8.28
N GLU A 106 13.35 -14.75 -7.39
CA GLU A 106 13.65 -15.64 -6.28
C GLU A 106 14.03 -17.04 -6.76
N ASP A 107 13.38 -17.55 -7.81
CA ASP A 107 13.74 -18.82 -8.43
C ASP A 107 15.16 -18.75 -9.02
N TYR A 108 15.44 -17.72 -9.83
CA TYR A 108 16.77 -17.52 -10.40
C TYR A 108 17.84 -17.27 -9.33
N CYS A 109 17.57 -16.36 -8.40
CA CYS A 109 18.49 -15.97 -7.33
C CYS A 109 18.77 -17.15 -6.39
N GLY A 110 17.76 -17.93 -6.05
CA GLY A 110 17.90 -19.14 -5.22
C GLY A 110 18.63 -20.28 -5.93
N ALA A 111 18.52 -20.37 -7.26
CA ALA A 111 19.24 -21.34 -8.09
C ALA A 111 20.71 -20.97 -8.35
N ARG A 112 21.13 -19.74 -8.10
CA ARG A 112 22.53 -19.34 -8.21
C ARG A 112 23.39 -20.08 -7.19
N THR A 113 24.59 -20.48 -7.61
CA THR A 113 25.63 -21.03 -6.73
C THR A 113 26.64 -19.96 -6.37
N GLU A 114 26.87 -19.78 -5.08
CA GLU A 114 27.90 -18.88 -4.55
C GLU A 114 28.89 -19.64 -3.67
N LEU A 115 30.09 -19.09 -3.51
CA LEU A 115 31.11 -19.68 -2.68
C LEU A 115 30.79 -19.42 -1.21
N CYS A 116 30.69 -20.48 -0.41
CA CYS A 116 30.60 -20.36 1.03
C CYS A 116 31.89 -19.73 1.56
N GLY A 117 31.79 -18.57 2.23
CA GLY A 117 32.95 -17.86 2.79
C GLY A 117 33.70 -18.64 3.87
N ILE A 118 33.11 -19.72 4.40
CA ILE A 118 33.64 -20.50 5.52
C ILE A 118 34.30 -21.80 5.05
N CYS A 119 33.64 -22.54 4.14
CA CYS A 119 34.15 -23.83 3.65
C CYS A 119 34.71 -23.79 2.22
N GLY A 120 34.55 -22.68 1.50
CA GLY A 120 35.04 -22.48 0.13
C GLY A 120 34.36 -23.34 -0.94
N ARG A 121 33.27 -24.03 -0.61
CA ARG A 121 32.48 -24.83 -1.58
C ARG A 121 31.41 -23.96 -2.24
N ASN A 122 31.10 -24.27 -3.50
CA ASN A 122 29.94 -23.71 -4.19
C ASN A 122 28.66 -24.31 -3.59
N VAL A 123 27.80 -23.44 -3.07
CA VAL A 123 26.53 -23.80 -2.44
C VAL A 123 25.45 -22.92 -3.06
N LEU A 124 24.26 -23.48 -3.28
CA LEU A 124 23.11 -22.70 -3.76
C LEU A 124 22.76 -21.60 -2.77
N VAL A 125 22.45 -20.39 -3.23
CA VAL A 125 22.17 -19.25 -2.34
C VAL A 125 21.01 -19.57 -1.39
N LYS A 126 19.98 -20.28 -1.85
CA LYS A 126 18.88 -20.76 -0.98
C LYS A 126 19.32 -21.70 0.15
N ASN A 127 20.39 -22.46 -0.08
CA ASN A 127 20.93 -23.43 0.87
C ASN A 127 22.07 -22.87 1.72
N LEU A 128 22.56 -21.64 1.47
CA LEU A 128 23.63 -21.04 2.27
C LEU A 128 23.23 -20.92 3.75
N LYS A 129 21.97 -20.58 4.03
CA LYS A 129 21.45 -20.44 5.41
C LYS A 129 21.40 -21.76 6.18
N THR A 130 21.28 -22.89 5.49
CA THR A 130 21.17 -24.23 6.11
C THR A 130 22.40 -25.09 5.88
N HIS A 131 23.43 -24.56 5.22
CA HIS A 131 24.63 -25.31 4.87
C HIS A 131 25.50 -25.52 6.12
N PRO A 132 25.80 -26.78 6.50
CA PRO A 132 26.61 -27.04 7.68
C PRO A 132 28.00 -26.44 7.53
N GLU A 133 28.45 -25.71 8.56
CA GLU A 133 29.80 -25.18 8.68
C GLU A 133 30.81 -26.33 8.90
N TRP A 134 31.01 -27.16 7.88
CA TRP A 134 31.98 -28.24 7.95
C TRP A 134 33.39 -27.65 7.87
N LYS A 135 34.01 -27.41 9.03
CA LYS A 135 35.41 -27.02 9.16
C LYS A 135 36.32 -28.18 8.75
N ASN A 136 36.53 -28.37 7.45
CA ASN A 136 37.66 -29.18 6.98
C ASN A 136 38.89 -28.28 6.83
N LYS A 137 39.82 -28.40 7.78
CA LYS A 137 41.20 -27.92 7.64
C LYS A 137 41.84 -28.65 6.45
N LYS A 138 41.98 -27.98 5.31
CA LYS A 138 43.18 -27.96 4.45
C LYS A 138 42.89 -27.19 3.16
N GLY A 139 43.70 -26.16 2.94
CA GLY A 139 43.51 -25.16 1.91
C GLY A 139 43.49 -25.69 0.48
N ARG A 140 42.71 -25.01 -0.36
CA ARG A 140 42.89 -25.02 -1.81
C ARG A 140 42.80 -23.59 -2.34
N LYS A 141 43.79 -23.27 -3.17
CA LYS A 141 44.15 -21.95 -3.68
C LYS A 141 42.99 -21.31 -4.46
N GLY A 142 42.85 -20.00 -4.31
CA GLY A 142 41.80 -19.21 -4.95
C GLY A 142 41.79 -19.38 -6.47
N ILE A 143 40.62 -19.70 -7.00
CA ILE A 143 40.27 -19.49 -8.40
C ILE A 143 39.70 -18.07 -8.49
N LYS A 144 40.37 -17.24 -9.29
CA LYS A 144 39.91 -15.87 -9.60
C LYS A 144 38.58 -15.99 -10.33
N THR A 145 37.50 -15.55 -9.71
CA THR A 145 36.26 -15.28 -10.40
C THR A 145 36.46 -13.99 -11.19
N ASP A 146 36.59 -14.11 -12.51
CA ASP A 146 36.37 -12.99 -13.42
C ASP A 146 34.97 -12.44 -13.13
N SER A 147 34.92 -11.20 -12.63
CA SER A 147 33.66 -10.50 -12.40
C SER A 147 33.14 -10.02 -13.75
N PRO A 148 31.86 -10.23 -14.09
CA PRO A 148 31.27 -9.55 -15.23
C PRO A 148 31.38 -8.03 -14.99
N PRO A 149 31.74 -7.22 -16.01
CA PRO A 149 32.01 -5.82 -15.83
C PRO A 149 30.77 -5.10 -15.30
N LYS A 150 30.94 -4.41 -14.18
CA LYS A 150 29.95 -3.46 -13.66
C LYS A 150 29.71 -2.41 -14.74
N ARG A 151 28.53 -2.43 -15.36
CA ARG A 151 28.09 -1.37 -16.26
C ARG A 151 27.92 -0.11 -15.42
N VAL A 152 28.92 0.76 -15.47
CA VAL A 152 28.83 2.14 -15.01
C VAL A 152 27.63 2.77 -15.71
N VAL A 153 26.56 2.98 -14.96
CA VAL A 153 25.53 3.94 -15.34
C VAL A 153 26.19 5.30 -15.25
N LYS A 154 26.49 5.88 -16.42
CA LYS A 154 26.96 7.26 -16.49
C LYS A 154 25.83 8.12 -15.93
N THR A 155 26.08 8.73 -14.78
CA THR A 155 25.32 9.85 -14.24
C THR A 155 25.12 10.84 -15.38
N VAL A 156 23.86 11.01 -15.81
CA VAL A 156 23.52 12.10 -16.72
C VAL A 156 23.77 13.38 -15.93
N GLN A 157 24.76 14.12 -16.39
CA GLN A 157 25.15 15.38 -15.81
C GLN A 157 23.93 16.30 -15.84
N THR A 158 23.64 16.90 -14.70
CA THR A 158 22.76 18.04 -14.56
C THR A 158 23.29 19.16 -15.44
N TRP A 159 22.58 19.48 -16.53
CA TRP A 159 22.81 20.71 -17.28
C TRP A 159 22.08 21.84 -16.57
N THR A 160 22.72 22.40 -15.56
CA THR A 160 22.43 23.75 -15.07
C THR A 160 23.20 24.74 -15.92
N SER A 161 22.52 25.39 -16.86
CA SER A 161 22.74 26.76 -17.41
C SER A 161 22.03 26.83 -18.78
N CYS A 162 21.32 27.87 -19.22
CA CYS A 162 20.92 29.18 -18.72
C CYS A 162 19.90 29.70 -19.76
N TRP A 163 18.85 30.43 -19.38
CA TRP A 163 18.48 31.71 -20.03
C TRP A 163 17.37 32.42 -19.24
N PRO A 164 17.42 33.76 -19.06
CA PRO A 164 16.21 34.58 -18.94
C PRO A 164 15.36 34.57 -20.22
#